data_AF-A0A838XKQ1-F1
#
_entry.id   AF-A0A838XKQ1-F1
#
_cell.length_a   1.000
_cell.length_b   1.000
_cell.length_c   1.000
_cell.angle_alpha   90.00
_cell.angle_beta   90.00
_cell.angle_gamma   90.00
#
_symmetry.space_group_name_H-M   'P 1'
#
loop_
_entity.id
_entity.type
_entity.pdbx_description
1 polymer ?
#
loop_
_entity_poly.entity_id
_entity_poly.type
_entity_poly.pdbx_seq_one_letter_code
_entity_poly.pdbx_strand_id
1 'polypeptide(L)'
;MRREPLPAIVLALLVAASLAAWVTSTSDEGASARDSLLAEEAEALPRPEVTLAFGGDVHFEGRLARSVSRPDSTLGPLSTALTEADLAIVNLESALTSRGSRARKELETPSARYWFRSPPAALDVLARSGVDVVSLANNHAGDYGGVGVRDALRAGARGPVRVVGIGRNAGEAFRAQEFEVKGVAVAVLAADASTRESRDPVWAAGPTWGGIAAARVPRTDRLLAEVRTAAERADLVVVQLHWGAEGATCATEDQVTLAKSLADAGAAVVAGSHSHTLLGSGLLGDTYVNYGLGNLHWYHGRNADTGVLRLRFRGDELVGEEWVPGLVPERGGPARALRGAAAAAAQERWQSRRACTSLVPVDVDGTVEAGTELPPFEGSVEPIGAALASRMASSHDPAMCPVPMDSLRYLRVTHVGFDGRAREGELAVHADHADDLLTVFRELYEARWPIERMRLVSDYGGDDEASMAANNTSGFNCRRGLGQPNWSRHAFGDAVDLNPVQNPYVTSGQVLPDAGAPFAGVDRSPGAETAPGVIHDGDVVVNAFERIGWTWGGRWPEPDFQHFAAPE
;
A
#
# COMPACT_ATOMS: atom_id res chain seq x y z
N MET A 1 -38.56 54.26 56.61
CA MET A 1 -38.76 55.28 55.57
C MET A 1 -38.76 54.59 54.22
N ARG A 2 -39.91 54.65 53.51
CA ARG A 2 -40.14 54.68 52.03
C ARG A 2 -39.17 53.85 51.14
N ARG A 3 -39.59 52.96 50.22
CA ARG A 3 -40.86 52.62 49.55
C ARG A 3 -40.61 51.28 48.80
N GLU A 4 -41.61 50.40 48.74
CA GLU A 4 -41.74 49.30 47.76
C GLU A 4 -42.41 49.82 46.45
N PRO A 5 -42.50 49.09 45.29
CA PRO A 5 -42.54 47.61 45.14
C PRO A 5 -41.83 46.92 43.92
N LEU A 6 -41.67 45.59 44.10
CA LEU A 6 -41.63 44.37 43.22
C LEU A 6 -42.12 44.43 41.74
N PRO A 7 -42.05 43.33 40.91
CA PRO A 7 -41.31 42.04 40.99
C PRO A 7 -40.72 41.50 39.63
N ALA A 8 -39.98 40.38 39.65
CA ALA A 8 -40.33 39.17 38.89
C ALA A 8 -39.37 37.97 39.15
N ILE A 9 -39.90 36.95 39.84
CA ILE A 9 -39.91 35.50 39.49
C ILE A 9 -38.54 34.75 39.48
N VAL A 10 -38.32 33.57 40.10
CA VAL A 10 -38.95 32.68 41.10
C VAL A 10 -37.88 31.62 41.48
N LEU A 11 -37.89 31.21 42.75
CA LEU A 11 -37.16 30.12 43.45
C LEU A 11 -37.65 28.72 42.97
N ALA A 12 -36.86 27.64 42.85
CA ALA A 12 -36.44 26.69 43.91
C ALA A 12 -35.87 25.43 43.20
N LEU A 13 -34.72 24.83 43.53
CA LEU A 13 -34.39 23.94 44.67
C LEU A 13 -35.34 22.73 44.91
N LEU A 14 -34.99 21.63 44.25
CA LEU A 14 -34.67 20.28 44.78
C LEU A 14 -35.44 19.65 45.98
N VAL A 15 -35.81 18.38 45.74
CA VAL A 15 -36.00 17.19 46.61
C VAL A 15 -37.41 16.87 47.14
N ALA A 16 -37.99 15.78 46.64
CA ALA A 16 -38.40 14.56 47.37
C ALA A 16 -39.30 13.70 46.44
N ALA A 17 -38.80 12.58 45.94
CA ALA A 17 -38.89 11.24 46.53
C ALA A 17 -40.17 10.47 46.13
N SER A 18 -39.93 9.40 45.37
CA SER A 18 -40.64 8.12 45.39
C SER A 18 -42.16 8.10 45.22
N LEU A 19 -42.59 7.76 44.01
CA LEU A 19 -43.61 6.73 43.80
C LEU A 19 -43.21 5.93 42.56
N ALA A 20 -42.64 4.77 42.85
CA ALA A 20 -42.44 3.69 41.90
C ALA A 20 -43.80 3.13 41.45
N ALA A 21 -43.74 2.53 40.27
CA ALA A 21 -44.72 1.66 39.61
C ALA A 21 -45.53 2.33 38.49
N TRP A 22 -45.38 1.72 37.30
CA TRP A 22 -46.13 1.91 36.06
C TRP A 22 -45.66 3.02 35.11
N VAL A 23 -44.46 2.87 34.54
CA VAL A 23 -44.27 2.85 33.07
C VAL A 23 -43.08 1.93 32.77
N THR A 24 -43.37 0.73 32.29
CA THR A 24 -42.42 -0.12 31.58
C THR A 24 -42.28 0.35 30.13
N SER A 25 -41.05 0.28 29.64
CA SER A 25 -40.64 0.22 28.22
C SER A 25 -41.11 1.33 27.30
N THR A 26 -40.22 2.28 26.99
CA THR A 26 -40.11 2.85 25.64
C THR A 26 -38.64 3.24 25.38
N SER A 27 -38.03 2.44 24.50
CA SER A 27 -36.97 2.74 23.52
C SER A 27 -35.65 3.38 23.98
N ASP A 28 -34.70 2.50 24.32
CA ASP A 28 -33.25 2.65 24.02
C ASP A 28 -32.97 2.49 22.50
N GLU A 29 -33.95 1.98 21.74
CA GLU A 29 -33.88 1.74 20.28
C GLU A 29 -33.70 3.03 19.44
N GLY A 30 -34.14 4.19 19.94
CA GLY A 30 -34.08 5.44 19.18
C GLY A 30 -32.71 6.12 19.17
N ALA A 31 -31.85 5.82 20.14
CA ALA A 31 -30.47 6.28 20.18
C ALA A 31 -29.56 5.34 19.38
N SER A 32 -29.74 4.03 19.55
CA SER A 32 -29.06 3.00 18.77
C SER A 32 -29.36 3.12 17.27
N ALA A 33 -30.62 3.23 16.86
CA ALA A 33 -30.96 3.36 15.43
C ALA A 33 -30.40 4.65 14.80
N ARG A 34 -30.25 5.73 15.59
CA ARG A 34 -29.62 6.97 15.11
C ARG A 34 -28.11 6.83 14.99
N ASP A 35 -27.44 6.18 15.94
CA ASP A 35 -26.01 5.88 15.83
C ASP A 35 -25.74 4.88 14.70
N SER A 36 -26.64 3.92 14.46
CA SER A 36 -26.60 2.98 13.34
C SER A 36 -26.82 3.69 12.00
N LEU A 37 -27.79 4.60 11.90
CA LEU A 37 -28.03 5.40 10.69
C LEU A 37 -26.88 6.38 10.41
N LEU A 38 -26.25 6.93 11.45
CA LEU A 38 -25.06 7.79 11.32
C LEU A 38 -23.80 6.99 10.94
N ALA A 39 -23.71 5.71 11.35
CA ALA A 39 -22.67 4.79 10.91
C ALA A 39 -22.90 4.30 9.46
N GLU A 40 -24.15 3.98 9.09
CA GLU A 40 -24.57 3.65 7.71
C GLU A 40 -24.35 4.82 6.74
N GLU A 41 -24.63 6.07 7.15
CA GLU A 41 -24.32 7.26 6.36
C GLU A 41 -22.80 7.51 6.27
N ALA A 42 -21.99 7.10 7.25
CA ALA A 42 -20.53 7.23 7.19
C ALA A 42 -19.88 6.18 6.27
N GLU A 43 -20.46 4.98 6.17
CA GLU A 43 -20.00 3.89 5.30
C GLU A 43 -20.43 4.04 3.83
N ALA A 44 -21.54 4.75 3.58
CA ALA A 44 -22.05 5.06 2.23
C ALA A 44 -21.38 6.29 1.57
N LEU A 45 -20.53 7.01 2.30
CA LEU A 45 -19.78 8.12 1.70
C LEU A 45 -18.66 7.56 0.81
N PRO A 46 -18.49 8.08 -0.43
CA PRO A 46 -17.39 7.67 -1.28
C PRO A 46 -16.07 7.88 -0.54
N ARG A 47 -15.26 6.82 -0.42
CA ARG A 47 -13.95 6.88 0.23
C ARG A 47 -13.17 8.09 -0.32
N PRO A 48 -12.57 8.92 0.55
CA PRO A 48 -11.94 10.17 0.14
C PRO A 48 -10.78 9.89 -0.82
N GLU A 49 -10.71 10.67 -1.91
CA GLU A 49 -9.62 10.59 -2.87
C GLU A 49 -8.44 11.48 -2.41
N VAL A 50 -7.27 10.85 -2.26
CA VAL A 50 -6.02 11.49 -1.86
C VAL A 50 -5.01 11.43 -3.00
N THR A 51 -4.32 12.53 -3.25
CA THR A 51 -3.23 12.59 -4.24
C THR A 51 -1.88 12.69 -3.54
N LEU A 52 -1.01 11.71 -3.77
CA LEU A 52 0.38 11.72 -3.33
C LEU A 52 1.28 12.15 -4.49
N ALA A 53 2.22 13.07 -4.26
CA ALA A 53 3.19 13.50 -5.27
C ALA A 53 4.64 13.16 -4.88
N PHE A 54 5.43 12.78 -5.88
CA PHE A 54 6.81 12.35 -5.70
C PHE A 54 7.73 13.07 -6.69
N GLY A 55 8.77 13.68 -6.14
CA GLY A 55 9.87 14.28 -6.90
C GLY A 55 11.18 13.54 -6.67
N GLY A 56 12.04 13.54 -7.70
CA GLY A 56 13.38 12.95 -7.63
C GLY A 56 14.38 13.78 -6.81
N ASP A 57 15.66 13.61 -7.12
CA ASP A 57 16.76 14.18 -6.33
C ASP A 57 16.79 15.71 -6.40
N VAL A 58 16.89 16.32 -5.22
CA VAL A 58 17.04 17.76 -5.01
C VAL A 58 18.28 18.00 -4.15
N HIS A 59 19.08 19.00 -4.49
CA HIS A 59 20.11 19.50 -3.58
C HIS A 59 20.40 20.99 -3.85
N PHE A 60 21.04 21.67 -2.89
CA PHE A 60 21.39 23.10 -2.98
C PHE A 60 22.90 23.35 -2.90
N GLU A 61 23.72 22.38 -3.34
CA GLU A 61 25.19 22.51 -3.30
C GLU A 61 25.70 23.54 -4.32
N GLY A 62 26.84 24.16 -3.98
CA GLY A 62 27.59 25.00 -4.90
C GLY A 62 26.80 26.20 -5.37
N ARG A 63 26.66 26.35 -6.70
CA ARG A 63 25.98 27.53 -7.27
C ARG A 63 24.47 27.54 -6.98
N LEU A 64 23.88 26.39 -6.66
CA LEU A 64 22.46 26.29 -6.33
C LEU A 64 22.16 26.85 -4.94
N ALA A 65 23.13 26.93 -4.03
CA ALA A 65 22.96 27.51 -2.70
C ALA A 65 22.44 28.97 -2.75
N ARG A 66 22.71 29.69 -3.84
CA ARG A 66 22.25 31.06 -4.04
C ARG A 66 20.72 31.16 -4.15
N SER A 67 20.03 30.09 -4.59
CA SER A 67 18.57 30.08 -4.68
C SER A 67 17.94 30.14 -3.30
N VAL A 68 18.55 29.48 -2.29
CA VAL A 68 18.09 29.49 -0.90
C VAL A 68 18.05 30.90 -0.29
N SER A 69 18.97 31.77 -0.70
CA SER A 69 19.03 33.15 -0.18
C SER A 69 18.00 34.10 -0.80
N ARG A 70 17.22 33.65 -1.80
CA ARG A 70 16.21 34.48 -2.47
C ARG A 70 14.83 34.20 -1.86
N PRO A 71 14.10 35.23 -1.40
CA PRO A 71 12.85 35.06 -0.65
C PRO A 71 11.77 34.28 -1.43
N ASP A 72 11.68 34.51 -2.74
CA ASP A 72 10.64 33.90 -3.59
C ASP A 72 11.14 32.66 -4.35
N SER A 73 12.29 32.08 -3.98
CA SER A 73 12.79 30.90 -4.67
C SER A 73 11.93 29.67 -4.36
N THR A 74 11.66 28.89 -5.39
CA THR A 74 11.00 27.57 -5.38
C THR A 74 11.80 26.57 -6.22
N LEU A 75 11.30 25.34 -6.33
CA LEU A 75 11.77 24.31 -7.27
C LEU A 75 11.31 24.56 -8.72
N GLY A 76 10.84 25.77 -9.04
CA GLY A 76 10.45 26.18 -10.39
C GLY A 76 9.06 25.70 -10.79
N PRO A 77 8.75 25.66 -12.10
CA PRO A 77 7.38 25.43 -12.60
C PRO A 77 6.74 24.10 -12.19
N LEU A 78 7.54 23.06 -11.92
CA LEU A 78 7.01 21.78 -11.45
C LEU A 78 6.48 21.84 -10.00
N SER A 79 6.75 22.92 -9.26
CA SER A 79 6.20 23.12 -7.90
C SER A 79 4.67 23.13 -7.89
N THR A 80 4.01 23.51 -9.00
CA THR A 80 2.55 23.45 -9.12
C THR A 80 2.03 22.01 -8.94
N ALA A 81 2.68 21.02 -9.56
CA ALA A 81 2.28 19.62 -9.44
C ALA A 81 2.46 19.07 -8.01
N LEU A 82 3.45 19.57 -7.27
CA LEU A 82 3.65 19.24 -5.85
C LEU A 82 2.60 19.92 -4.98
N THR A 83 2.34 21.21 -5.21
CA THR A 83 1.38 22.02 -4.42
C THR A 83 -0.06 21.57 -4.59
N GLU A 84 -0.43 21.02 -5.76
CA GLU A 84 -1.77 20.50 -6.03
C GLU A 84 -2.04 19.12 -5.40
N ALA A 85 -1.01 18.43 -4.91
CA ALA A 85 -1.16 17.16 -4.22
C ALA A 85 -1.50 17.38 -2.74
N ASP A 86 -2.07 16.34 -2.12
CA ASP A 86 -2.41 16.37 -0.69
C ASP A 86 -1.22 16.03 0.22
N LEU A 87 -0.23 15.31 -0.33
CA LEU A 87 1.05 15.04 0.32
C LEU A 87 2.17 14.91 -0.72
N ALA A 88 3.19 15.75 -0.64
CA ALA A 88 4.30 15.77 -1.59
C ALA A 88 5.64 15.41 -0.94
N ILE A 89 6.37 14.50 -1.58
CA ILE A 89 7.57 13.85 -1.05
C ILE A 89 8.73 14.01 -2.04
N VAL A 90 9.91 14.40 -1.56
CA VAL A 90 11.13 14.49 -2.38
C VAL A 90 12.35 13.94 -1.64
N ASN A 91 13.38 13.55 -2.39
CA ASN A 91 14.70 13.24 -1.82
C ASN A 91 15.59 14.50 -1.79
N LEU A 92 16.02 14.92 -0.59
CA LEU A 92 17.05 15.95 -0.45
C LEU A 92 18.42 15.28 -0.32
N GLU A 93 19.10 15.15 -1.44
CA GLU A 93 20.39 14.49 -1.57
C GLU A 93 21.53 15.39 -1.10
N SER A 94 21.57 15.66 0.20
CA SER A 94 22.50 16.63 0.76
C SER A 94 22.61 16.52 2.27
N ALA A 95 23.78 16.84 2.80
CA ALA A 95 23.89 17.14 4.22
C ALA A 95 23.26 18.50 4.51
N LEU A 96 22.26 18.50 5.41
CA LEU A 96 21.54 19.69 5.82
C LEU A 96 22.28 20.44 6.94
N THR A 97 23.28 21.24 6.57
CA THR A 97 24.08 22.02 7.52
C THR A 97 24.76 23.22 6.85
N SER A 98 25.09 24.24 7.64
CA SER A 98 25.95 25.36 7.22
C SER A 98 27.34 25.30 7.85
N ARG A 99 27.68 24.23 8.58
CA ARG A 99 28.88 24.14 9.42
C ARG A 99 29.52 22.75 9.33
N GLY A 100 30.58 22.54 10.10
CA GLY A 100 31.34 21.30 10.10
C GLY A 100 32.32 21.18 8.93
N SER A 101 33.11 20.11 8.96
CA SER A 101 34.10 19.77 7.94
C SER A 101 33.62 18.60 7.10
N ARG A 102 34.07 18.52 5.85
CA ARG A 102 33.80 17.38 4.98
C ARG A 102 34.24 16.10 5.67
N ALA A 103 33.34 15.15 5.77
CA ALA A 103 33.67 13.84 6.29
C ALA A 103 34.47 13.06 5.26
N ARG A 104 35.28 12.10 5.70
CA ARG A 104 36.04 11.27 4.76
C ARG A 104 35.06 10.44 3.92
N LYS A 105 35.24 10.45 2.59
CA LYS A 105 34.56 9.52 1.67
C LYS A 105 35.55 8.47 1.21
N GLU A 106 35.11 7.21 1.23
CA GLU A 106 35.97 6.07 0.92
C GLU A 106 36.07 5.79 -0.58
N LEU A 107 35.16 6.33 -1.43
CA LEU A 107 35.13 6.07 -2.88
C LEU A 107 36.55 5.99 -3.46
N GLU A 108 36.82 4.86 -4.10
CA GLU A 108 38.15 4.37 -4.50
C GLU A 108 38.89 5.33 -5.44
N THR A 109 38.14 6.20 -6.12
CA THR A 109 38.69 7.25 -6.99
C THR A 109 38.53 8.62 -6.33
N PRO A 110 39.61 9.28 -5.88
CA PRO A 110 39.54 10.60 -5.25
C PRO A 110 38.82 11.67 -6.08
N SER A 111 38.88 11.60 -7.42
CA SER A 111 38.21 12.53 -8.34
C SER A 111 36.69 12.29 -8.47
N ALA A 112 36.15 11.19 -7.97
CA ALA A 112 34.73 10.86 -7.97
C ALA A 112 34.05 11.17 -6.63
N ARG A 113 34.73 11.87 -5.70
CA ARG A 113 34.18 12.20 -4.38
C ARG A 113 33.43 13.51 -4.42
N TYR A 114 32.13 13.45 -4.18
CA TYR A 114 31.26 14.62 -4.09
C TYR A 114 30.83 14.83 -2.63
N TRP A 115 30.85 16.09 -2.19
CA TRP A 115 30.30 16.51 -0.90
C TRP A 115 29.20 17.52 -1.14
N PHE A 116 27.96 17.15 -0.85
CA PHE A 116 26.79 18.00 -1.02
C PHE A 116 26.38 18.58 0.32
N ARG A 117 26.27 19.92 0.34
CA ARG A 117 25.81 20.70 1.47
C ARG A 117 24.62 21.54 1.02
N SER A 118 23.56 21.45 1.80
CA SER A 118 22.41 22.36 1.71
C SER A 118 22.27 23.10 3.04
N PRO A 119 22.16 24.44 3.06
CA PRO A 119 21.89 25.15 4.30
C PRO A 119 20.49 24.78 4.83
N PRO A 120 20.24 24.79 6.15
CA PRO A 120 18.92 24.48 6.72
C PRO A 120 17.74 25.26 6.11
N ALA A 121 17.97 26.50 5.67
CA ALA A 121 16.98 27.33 4.97
C ALA A 121 16.51 26.74 3.62
N ALA A 122 17.17 25.69 3.11
CA ALA A 122 16.69 24.93 1.96
C ALA A 122 15.30 24.33 2.22
N LEU A 123 14.99 23.97 3.48
CA LEU A 123 13.66 23.49 3.86
C LEU A 123 12.56 24.54 3.60
N ASP A 124 12.88 25.84 3.72
CA ASP A 124 11.93 26.91 3.41
C ASP A 124 11.64 27.02 1.91
N VAL A 125 12.65 26.76 1.07
CA VAL A 125 12.46 26.68 -0.39
C VAL A 125 11.57 25.49 -0.75
N LEU A 126 11.79 24.34 -0.11
CA LEU A 126 11.01 23.13 -0.33
C LEU A 126 9.55 23.33 0.09
N ALA A 127 9.30 23.90 1.28
CA ALA A 127 7.94 24.22 1.74
C ALA A 127 7.21 25.17 0.77
N ARG A 128 7.87 26.26 0.33
CA ARG A 128 7.28 27.17 -0.68
C ARG A 128 7.02 26.51 -2.03
N SER A 129 7.64 25.36 -2.30
CA SER A 129 7.44 24.59 -3.52
C SER A 129 6.33 23.55 -3.39
N GLY A 130 5.62 23.52 -2.25
CA GLY A 130 4.57 22.54 -1.96
C GLY A 130 5.11 21.18 -1.57
N VAL A 131 6.30 21.09 -0.96
CA VAL A 131 6.85 19.83 -0.43
C VAL A 131 6.50 19.71 1.05
N ASP A 132 5.91 18.57 1.43
CA ASP A 132 5.54 18.27 2.82
C ASP A 132 6.58 17.40 3.51
N VAL A 133 7.18 16.45 2.77
CA VAL A 133 8.12 15.46 3.30
C VAL A 133 9.41 15.43 2.51
N VAL A 134 10.52 15.37 3.22
CA VAL A 134 11.86 15.30 2.67
C VAL A 134 12.58 14.09 3.23
N SER A 135 13.03 13.20 2.34
CA SER A 135 13.96 12.15 2.70
C SER A 135 15.39 12.68 2.79
N LEU A 136 16.07 12.33 3.88
CA LEU A 136 17.52 12.43 4.03
C LEU A 136 18.18 11.05 4.10
N ALA A 137 17.45 9.95 3.86
CA ALA A 137 18.05 8.63 3.78
C ALA A 137 18.73 8.43 2.42
N ASN A 138 19.92 9.02 2.28
CA ASN A 138 20.74 8.94 1.08
C ASN A 138 22.23 8.99 1.42
N ASN A 139 23.06 8.60 0.45
CA ASN A 139 24.53 8.59 0.52
C ASN A 139 25.17 9.95 0.89
N HIS A 140 24.47 11.08 0.71
CA HIS A 140 24.99 12.44 0.89
C HIS A 140 24.61 13.12 2.21
N ALA A 141 23.60 12.63 2.94
CA ALA A 141 23.16 13.25 4.19
C ALA A 141 24.24 13.27 5.30
N GLY A 142 25.20 12.34 5.22
CA GLY A 142 26.33 12.21 6.14
C GLY A 142 27.59 13.00 5.74
N ASP A 143 27.57 13.78 4.66
CA ASP A 143 28.78 14.38 4.06
C ASP A 143 29.57 15.32 4.97
N TYR A 144 28.95 15.83 6.03
CA TYR A 144 29.59 16.69 7.04
C TYR A 144 29.56 16.06 8.44
N GLY A 145 29.48 14.73 8.45
CA GLY A 145 29.57 13.83 9.58
C GLY A 145 28.54 14.13 10.67
N GLY A 146 28.88 13.79 11.91
CA GLY A 146 27.97 13.94 13.05
C GLY A 146 27.52 15.39 13.29
N VAL A 147 28.27 16.40 12.84
CA VAL A 147 27.79 17.80 12.88
C VAL A 147 26.63 17.99 11.91
N GLY A 148 26.77 17.50 10.68
CA GLY A 148 25.70 17.49 9.67
C GLY A 148 24.47 16.77 10.16
N VAL A 149 24.61 15.55 10.69
CA VAL A 149 23.49 14.75 11.23
C VAL A 149 22.75 15.51 12.35
N ARG A 150 23.47 16.08 13.31
CA ARG A 150 22.85 16.85 14.41
C ARG A 150 22.17 18.12 13.93
N ASP A 151 22.75 18.83 12.98
CA ASP A 151 22.16 20.03 12.42
C ASP A 151 20.91 19.70 11.59
N ALA A 152 20.92 18.59 10.84
CA ALA A 152 19.77 18.07 10.10
C ALA A 152 18.60 17.72 11.04
N LEU A 153 18.88 17.00 12.14
CA LEU A 153 17.86 16.69 13.15
C LEU A 153 17.29 17.96 13.81
N ARG A 154 18.13 18.96 14.08
CA ARG A 154 17.67 20.26 14.62
C ARG A 154 16.82 21.02 13.61
N ALA A 155 17.20 20.99 12.34
CA ALA A 155 16.46 21.63 11.26
C ALA A 155 15.11 20.95 11.04
N GLY A 156 15.07 19.62 10.96
CA GLY A 156 13.82 18.87 10.82
C GLY A 156 12.85 19.06 12.00
N ALA A 157 13.35 19.20 13.23
CA ALA A 157 12.51 19.46 14.40
C ALA A 157 11.89 20.87 14.45
N ARG A 158 12.37 21.81 13.63
CA ARG A 158 11.94 23.23 13.62
C ARG A 158 11.49 23.72 12.25
N GLY A 159 11.69 22.91 11.22
CA GLY A 159 11.53 23.28 9.83
C GLY A 159 10.07 23.17 9.40
N PRO A 160 9.72 23.81 8.28
CA PRO A 160 8.37 23.81 7.75
C PRO A 160 7.98 22.49 7.03
N VAL A 161 8.94 21.59 6.78
CA VAL A 161 8.73 20.30 6.12
C VAL A 161 9.15 19.16 7.05
N ARG A 162 8.46 18.02 6.96
CA ARG A 162 8.81 16.81 7.71
C ARG A 162 10.08 16.20 7.13
N VAL A 163 11.05 15.89 7.99
CA VAL A 163 12.29 15.22 7.60
C VAL A 163 12.24 13.76 8.03
N VAL A 164 12.52 12.84 7.11
CA VAL A 164 12.50 11.38 7.32
C VAL A 164 13.82 10.72 6.94
N GLY A 165 14.04 9.49 7.42
CA GLY A 165 15.19 8.68 7.03
C GLY A 165 16.51 9.03 7.74
N ILE A 166 16.46 9.85 8.79
CA ILE A 166 17.61 10.24 9.62
C ILE A 166 17.19 10.32 11.10
N GLY A 167 18.05 9.88 12.02
CA GLY A 167 17.70 9.78 13.44
C GLY A 167 18.89 9.89 14.39
N ARG A 168 18.61 10.05 15.69
CA ARG A 168 19.62 9.96 16.77
C ARG A 168 20.06 8.52 17.04
N ASN A 169 19.30 7.56 16.54
CA ASN A 169 19.57 6.13 16.54
C ASN A 169 18.75 5.48 15.41
N ALA A 170 18.95 4.18 15.20
CA ALA A 170 18.26 3.44 14.16
C ALA A 170 16.74 3.36 14.37
N GLY A 171 16.26 3.34 15.62
CA GLY A 171 14.84 3.45 15.94
C GLY A 171 14.22 4.72 15.36
N GLU A 172 14.84 5.87 15.63
CA GLU A 172 14.37 7.14 15.09
C GLU A 172 14.54 7.25 13.58
N ALA A 173 15.64 6.72 13.02
CA ALA A 173 15.94 6.87 11.59
C ALA A 173 14.95 6.09 10.70
N PHE A 174 14.54 4.88 11.12
CA PHE A 174 13.62 4.02 10.38
C PHE A 174 12.14 4.26 10.72
N ARG A 175 11.84 5.03 11.75
CA ARG A 175 10.47 5.26 12.22
C ARG A 175 9.61 5.89 11.13
N ALA A 176 8.51 5.22 10.78
CA ALA A 176 7.47 5.75 9.93
C ALA A 176 6.96 7.12 10.43
N GLN A 177 6.78 8.06 9.52
CA GLN A 177 6.05 9.29 9.83
C GLN A 177 4.61 9.11 9.37
N GLU A 178 3.69 9.16 10.33
CA GLU A 178 2.26 8.98 10.12
C GLU A 178 1.62 10.34 9.82
N PHE A 179 0.73 10.35 8.82
CA PHE A 179 -0.07 11.48 8.38
C PHE A 179 -1.52 11.04 8.24
N GLU A 180 -2.45 11.94 8.52
CA GLU A 180 -3.87 11.74 8.20
C GLU A 180 -4.22 12.73 7.09
N VAL A 181 -4.53 12.21 5.91
CA VAL A 181 -4.76 13.00 4.69
C VAL A 181 -6.18 12.75 4.24
N LYS A 182 -7.07 13.72 4.42
CA LYS A 182 -8.51 13.60 4.12
C LYS A 182 -9.15 12.34 4.72
N GLY A 183 -8.69 11.89 5.89
CA GLY A 183 -9.19 10.67 6.56
C GLY A 183 -8.50 9.37 6.14
N VAL A 184 -7.51 9.41 5.22
CA VAL A 184 -6.64 8.27 4.88
C VAL A 184 -5.37 8.33 5.72
N ALA A 185 -5.06 7.25 6.43
CA ALA A 185 -3.83 7.11 7.21
C ALA A 185 -2.65 6.75 6.28
N VAL A 186 -1.69 7.66 6.17
CA VAL A 186 -0.49 7.50 5.32
C VAL A 186 0.75 7.40 6.18
N ALA A 187 1.51 6.31 6.05
CA ALA A 187 2.80 6.13 6.72
C ALA A 187 3.95 6.27 5.73
N VAL A 188 4.87 7.21 5.98
CA VAL A 188 6.05 7.44 5.13
C VAL A 188 7.32 6.95 5.82
N LEU A 189 7.99 5.98 5.21
CA LEU A 189 9.32 5.52 5.56
C LEU A 189 10.32 5.94 4.48
N ALA A 190 11.60 6.05 4.86
CA ALA A 190 12.66 6.28 3.90
C ALA A 190 13.93 5.53 4.26
N ALA A 191 14.64 5.04 3.24
CA ALA A 191 15.90 4.33 3.43
C ALA A 191 16.87 4.50 2.26
N ASP A 192 18.16 4.47 2.59
CA ASP A 192 19.26 4.40 1.63
C ASP A 192 19.59 2.93 1.34
N ALA A 193 19.41 2.51 0.10
CA ALA A 193 19.74 1.18 -0.40
C ALA A 193 20.80 1.24 -1.53
N SER A 194 21.50 2.37 -1.69
CA SER A 194 22.64 2.49 -2.60
C SER A 194 23.82 1.62 -2.14
N THR A 195 24.26 0.68 -2.99
CA THR A 195 25.25 -0.35 -2.58
C THR A 195 26.69 0.04 -2.87
N ARG A 196 26.95 0.91 -3.84
CA ARG A 196 28.31 1.29 -4.27
C ARG A 196 28.84 2.50 -3.50
N GLU A 197 28.10 3.60 -3.50
CA GLU A 197 28.46 4.90 -2.94
C GLU A 197 28.45 4.89 -1.40
N SER A 198 27.74 3.90 -0.87
CA SER A 198 27.31 3.75 0.51
C SER A 198 27.69 2.36 1.06
N ARG A 199 28.67 1.67 0.48
CA ARG A 199 29.06 0.33 0.97
C ARG A 199 29.54 0.35 2.42
N ASP A 200 30.14 1.46 2.85
CA ASP A 200 30.57 1.70 4.22
C ASP A 200 29.40 2.14 5.12
N PRO A 201 29.14 1.47 6.27
CA PRO A 201 28.11 1.87 7.22
C PRO A 201 28.44 3.15 8.03
N VAL A 202 29.52 3.89 7.73
CA VAL A 202 29.96 5.08 8.49
C VAL A 202 28.84 6.06 8.84
N TRP A 203 27.81 6.24 8.01
CA TRP A 203 26.65 7.10 8.30
C TRP A 203 25.35 6.37 8.61
N ALA A 204 25.34 5.03 8.62
CA ALA A 204 24.18 4.27 9.05
C ALA A 204 23.91 4.50 10.54
N ALA A 205 22.65 4.79 10.89
CA ALA A 205 22.23 4.88 12.26
C ALA A 205 22.38 3.53 12.96
N GLY A 206 22.89 3.54 14.19
CA GLY A 206 23.00 2.34 15.02
C GLY A 206 22.08 2.39 16.23
N PRO A 207 22.16 1.39 17.13
CA PRO A 207 21.31 1.32 18.31
C PRO A 207 21.41 2.56 19.21
N THR A 208 22.59 3.17 19.31
CA THR A 208 22.88 4.28 20.23
C THR A 208 23.54 5.49 19.57
N TRP A 209 23.78 5.45 18.25
CA TRP A 209 24.38 6.57 17.52
C TRP A 209 23.54 6.97 16.31
N GLY A 210 23.56 8.27 16.03
CA GLY A 210 22.75 8.88 14.97
C GLY A 210 23.33 8.68 13.58
N GLY A 211 22.45 8.73 12.59
CA GLY A 211 22.78 8.50 11.20
C GLY A 211 21.50 8.36 10.36
N ILE A 212 21.66 7.87 9.14
CA ILE A 212 20.56 7.62 8.22
C ILE A 212 20.00 6.21 8.37
N ALA A 213 18.75 6.02 7.95
CA ALA A 213 18.18 4.69 7.73
C ALA A 213 18.86 4.07 6.50
N ALA A 214 19.71 3.07 6.72
CA ALA A 214 20.43 2.38 5.66
C ALA A 214 19.92 0.94 5.52
N ALA A 215 19.26 0.64 4.40
CA ALA A 215 18.67 -0.66 4.06
C ALA A 215 19.42 -1.28 2.86
N ARG A 216 20.73 -1.44 3.00
CA ARG A 216 21.64 -1.86 1.91
C ARG A 216 21.83 -3.36 1.94
N VAL A 217 21.64 -4.04 0.81
CA VAL A 217 21.80 -5.49 0.69
C VAL A 217 23.14 -5.95 1.32
N PRO A 218 23.12 -6.99 2.18
CA PRO A 218 21.99 -7.85 2.56
C PRO A 218 21.17 -7.38 3.78
N ARG A 219 21.38 -6.16 4.30
CA ARG A 219 20.78 -5.66 5.54
C ARG A 219 19.49 -4.86 5.26
N THR A 220 18.43 -5.55 4.86
CA THR A 220 17.11 -4.95 4.57
C THR A 220 16.06 -5.26 5.64
N ASP A 221 16.31 -6.26 6.49
CA ASP A 221 15.35 -6.80 7.47
C ASP A 221 14.67 -5.74 8.34
N ARG A 222 15.45 -4.75 8.80
CA ARG A 222 14.91 -3.67 9.63
C ARG A 222 13.88 -2.84 8.88
N LEU A 223 14.15 -2.48 7.62
CA LEU A 223 13.17 -1.74 6.82
C LEU A 223 11.91 -2.57 6.62
N LEU A 224 12.06 -3.85 6.27
CA LEU A 224 10.92 -4.75 6.04
C LEU A 224 10.07 -4.95 7.29
N ALA A 225 10.69 -4.98 8.48
CA ALA A 225 9.97 -5.06 9.74
C ALA A 225 9.16 -3.76 10.01
N GLU A 226 9.77 -2.60 9.79
CA GLU A 226 9.12 -1.31 10.04
C GLU A 226 7.99 -1.03 9.02
N VAL A 227 8.12 -1.53 7.79
CA VAL A 227 7.04 -1.51 6.78
C VAL A 227 5.88 -2.39 7.21
N ARG A 228 6.12 -3.63 7.68
CA ARG A 228 5.06 -4.51 8.21
C ARG A 228 4.32 -3.88 9.38
N THR A 229 5.06 -3.33 10.35
CA THR A 229 4.45 -2.62 11.49
C THR A 229 3.65 -1.38 11.06
N ALA A 230 4.09 -0.66 10.02
CA ALA A 230 3.31 0.45 9.49
C ALA A 230 2.03 -0.02 8.78
N ALA A 231 2.09 -1.13 8.05
CA ALA A 231 0.96 -1.70 7.31
C ALA A 231 -0.16 -2.21 8.24
N GLU A 232 0.14 -2.54 9.50
CA GLU A 232 -0.88 -2.88 10.50
C GLU A 232 -1.78 -1.69 10.90
N ARG A 233 -1.38 -0.45 10.60
CA ARG A 233 -2.00 0.76 11.16
C ARG A 233 -2.31 1.85 10.13
N ALA A 234 -1.77 1.77 8.93
CA ALA A 234 -1.93 2.78 7.88
C ALA A 234 -2.59 2.16 6.64
N ASP A 235 -3.48 2.91 6.01
CA ASP A 235 -4.10 2.54 4.74
C ASP A 235 -3.07 2.53 3.60
N LEU A 236 -2.13 3.49 3.63
CA LEU A 236 -1.09 3.65 2.62
C LEU A 236 0.29 3.70 3.25
N VAL A 237 1.11 2.67 3.01
CA VAL A 237 2.53 2.67 3.38
C VAL A 237 3.40 3.08 2.18
N VAL A 238 4.08 4.22 2.32
CA VAL A 238 4.97 4.80 1.32
C VAL A 238 6.42 4.59 1.74
N VAL A 239 7.24 4.04 0.85
CA VAL A 239 8.67 3.82 1.07
C VAL A 239 9.48 4.61 0.04
N GLN A 240 10.09 5.70 0.49
CA GLN A 240 11.01 6.50 -0.33
C GLN A 240 12.42 5.90 -0.28
N LEU A 241 12.91 5.37 -1.39
CA LEU A 241 14.22 4.73 -1.51
C LEU A 241 15.22 5.57 -2.28
N HIS A 242 16.45 5.61 -1.77
CA HIS A 242 17.61 6.11 -2.47
C HIS A 242 18.48 4.91 -2.89
N TRP A 243 18.39 4.47 -4.15
CA TRP A 243 18.80 3.11 -4.55
C TRP A 243 19.18 2.96 -6.03
N GLY A 244 19.60 1.75 -6.42
CA GLY A 244 20.03 1.46 -7.79
C GLY A 244 21.43 1.97 -8.11
N ALA A 245 21.78 1.92 -9.40
CA ALA A 245 23.08 2.36 -9.90
C ALA A 245 22.97 3.69 -10.66
N GLU A 246 23.86 4.64 -10.34
CA GLU A 246 23.93 5.93 -11.03
C GLU A 246 24.07 5.75 -12.55
N GLY A 247 23.21 6.43 -13.32
CA GLY A 247 23.23 6.43 -14.77
C GLY A 247 22.66 5.18 -15.43
N ALA A 248 22.15 4.21 -14.66
CA ALA A 248 21.49 3.04 -15.21
C ALA A 248 20.25 3.45 -16.03
N THR A 249 19.92 2.65 -17.05
CA THR A 249 18.73 2.85 -17.88
C THR A 249 17.61 1.86 -17.56
N CYS A 250 17.86 0.93 -16.63
CA CYS A 250 16.91 -0.03 -16.10
C CYS A 250 17.18 -0.29 -14.61
N ALA A 251 16.19 -0.84 -13.90
CA ALA A 251 16.31 -1.27 -12.52
C ALA A 251 17.37 -2.38 -12.37
N THR A 252 18.14 -2.35 -11.28
CA THR A 252 19.06 -3.43 -10.93
C THR A 252 18.32 -4.60 -10.29
N GLU A 253 18.94 -5.77 -10.27
CA GLU A 253 18.38 -6.96 -9.59
C GLU A 253 18.12 -6.70 -8.10
N ASP A 254 19.03 -6.01 -7.41
CA ASP A 254 18.84 -5.58 -6.01
C ASP A 254 17.59 -4.70 -5.84
N GLN A 255 17.32 -3.79 -6.80
CA GLN A 255 16.11 -2.97 -6.76
C GLN A 255 14.86 -3.83 -6.94
N VAL A 256 14.84 -4.73 -7.92
CA VAL A 256 13.69 -5.61 -8.18
C VAL A 256 13.39 -6.50 -6.98
N THR A 257 14.42 -7.11 -6.38
CA THR A 257 14.27 -7.99 -5.21
C THR A 257 13.77 -7.23 -3.98
N LEU A 258 14.32 -6.04 -3.71
CA LEU A 258 13.86 -5.23 -2.59
C LEU A 258 12.43 -4.69 -2.82
N ALA A 259 12.06 -4.33 -4.06
CA ALA A 259 10.70 -3.92 -4.39
C ALA A 259 9.68 -5.01 -4.07
N LYS A 260 9.96 -6.26 -4.48
CA LYS A 260 9.12 -7.43 -4.16
C LYS A 260 8.99 -7.63 -2.65
N SER A 261 10.11 -7.60 -1.94
CA SER A 261 10.13 -7.77 -0.48
C SER A 261 9.32 -6.68 0.25
N LEU A 262 9.33 -5.45 -0.28
CA LEU A 262 8.56 -4.33 0.27
C LEU A 262 7.07 -4.44 -0.05
N ALA A 263 6.72 -4.88 -1.27
CA ALA A 263 5.35 -5.18 -1.65
C ALA A 263 4.76 -6.27 -0.73
N ASP A 264 5.47 -7.39 -0.56
CA ASP A 264 5.08 -8.49 0.34
C ASP A 264 4.97 -8.04 1.81
N ALA A 265 5.72 -7.00 2.20
CA ALA A 265 5.67 -6.41 3.53
C ALA A 265 4.50 -5.45 3.75
N GLY A 266 3.72 -5.12 2.71
CA GLY A 266 2.55 -4.23 2.78
C GLY A 266 2.81 -2.79 2.31
N ALA A 267 3.86 -2.54 1.53
CA ALA A 267 4.06 -1.23 0.91
C ALA A 267 2.98 -0.97 -0.16
N ALA A 268 2.28 0.16 -0.09
CA ALA A 268 1.40 0.64 -1.14
C ALA A 268 2.20 1.35 -2.26
N VAL A 269 3.25 2.09 -1.89
CA VAL A 269 4.11 2.82 -2.83
C VAL A 269 5.58 2.63 -2.49
N VAL A 270 6.39 2.29 -3.50
CA VAL A 270 7.85 2.35 -3.45
C VAL A 270 8.34 3.39 -4.46
N ALA A 271 8.88 4.51 -3.97
CA ALA A 271 9.32 5.62 -4.81
C ALA A 271 10.85 5.77 -4.79
N GLY A 272 11.49 5.66 -5.97
CA GLY A 272 12.95 5.63 -6.10
C GLY A 272 13.60 6.95 -6.51
N SER A 273 14.80 7.20 -5.98
CA SER A 273 15.74 8.25 -6.42
C SER A 273 17.17 7.67 -6.53
N HIS A 274 18.25 8.49 -6.60
CA HIS A 274 19.69 8.11 -6.71
C HIS A 274 20.21 7.76 -8.10
N SER A 275 19.44 7.05 -8.94
CA SER A 275 19.90 6.66 -10.27
C SER A 275 20.28 7.85 -11.16
N HIS A 276 19.84 9.08 -10.80
CA HIS A 276 19.97 10.31 -11.57
C HIS A 276 19.41 10.21 -13.00
N THR A 277 18.62 9.17 -13.26
CA THR A 277 17.96 8.85 -14.53
C THR A 277 16.53 8.45 -14.23
N LEU A 278 15.64 8.79 -15.15
CA LEU A 278 14.28 8.30 -15.10
C LEU A 278 14.25 6.81 -15.45
N LEU A 279 13.72 5.98 -14.56
CA LEU A 279 13.58 4.53 -14.70
C LEU A 279 12.10 4.11 -14.78
N GLY A 280 11.87 2.83 -15.03
CA GLY A 280 10.52 2.27 -15.17
C GLY A 280 9.69 2.40 -13.89
N SER A 281 8.37 2.51 -14.08
CA SER A 281 7.39 2.55 -13.00
C SER A 281 6.06 1.92 -13.39
N GLY A 282 5.29 1.47 -12.40
CA GLY A 282 4.03 0.76 -12.59
C GLY A 282 3.72 -0.13 -11.38
N LEU A 283 2.69 -0.97 -11.52
CA LEU A 283 2.21 -1.88 -10.49
C LEU A 283 3.03 -3.17 -10.44
N LEU A 284 3.34 -3.61 -9.22
CA LEU A 284 3.85 -4.92 -8.85
C LEU A 284 2.81 -5.54 -7.90
N GLY A 285 1.92 -6.37 -8.44
CA GLY A 285 0.68 -6.69 -7.71
C GLY A 285 -0.12 -5.40 -7.49
N ASP A 286 -0.47 -5.11 -6.24
CA ASP A 286 -1.18 -3.87 -5.85
C ASP A 286 -0.22 -2.74 -5.43
N THR A 287 1.08 -3.02 -5.31
CA THR A 287 2.09 -2.01 -4.93
C THR A 287 2.54 -1.21 -6.15
N TYR A 288 2.42 0.12 -6.07
CA TYR A 288 3.03 0.99 -7.08
C TYR A 288 4.54 1.10 -6.85
N VAL A 289 5.34 0.80 -7.87
CA VAL A 289 6.79 0.90 -7.83
C VAL A 289 7.28 1.91 -8.87
N ASN A 290 8.12 2.85 -8.45
CA ASN A 290 8.97 3.65 -9.32
C ASN A 290 10.44 3.38 -8.99
N TYR A 291 11.22 2.96 -10.00
CA TYR A 291 12.62 2.61 -9.78
C TYR A 291 13.58 3.82 -9.74
N GLY A 292 13.17 4.99 -10.23
CA GLY A 292 14.01 6.19 -10.27
C GLY A 292 13.32 7.37 -10.95
N LEU A 293 13.16 8.48 -10.22
CA LEU A 293 12.51 9.72 -10.70
C LEU A 293 13.47 10.73 -11.37
N GLY A 294 14.77 10.42 -11.42
CA GLY A 294 15.79 11.34 -11.90
C GLY A 294 16.00 12.54 -10.96
N ASN A 295 16.40 13.69 -11.51
CA ASN A 295 16.76 14.86 -10.71
C ASN A 295 15.75 16.01 -10.88
N LEU A 296 15.19 16.53 -9.80
CA LEU A 296 14.20 17.62 -9.86
C LEU A 296 14.86 19.02 -9.75
N HIS A 297 15.97 19.13 -9.02
CA HIS A 297 16.76 20.36 -8.92
C HIS A 297 18.26 20.02 -8.80
N TRP A 298 19.00 20.23 -9.91
CA TRP A 298 20.34 19.67 -10.09
C TRP A 298 21.34 20.64 -10.73
N TYR A 299 22.65 20.41 -10.57
CA TYR A 299 23.68 21.33 -11.08
C TYR A 299 23.98 21.18 -12.58
N HIS A 300 23.39 20.23 -13.31
CA HIS A 300 23.51 20.14 -14.77
C HIS A 300 22.36 19.34 -15.39
N GLY A 301 22.15 19.51 -16.70
CA GLY A 301 21.15 18.75 -17.47
C GLY A 301 21.67 17.46 -18.11
N ARG A 302 22.71 16.82 -17.57
CA ARG A 302 23.01 15.42 -17.97
C ARG A 302 21.93 14.52 -17.39
N ASN A 303 21.39 13.61 -18.20
CA ASN A 303 20.21 12.79 -17.87
C ASN A 303 19.03 13.67 -17.42
N ALA A 304 18.68 14.67 -18.25
CA ALA A 304 17.75 15.74 -17.88
C ALA A 304 16.28 15.31 -17.72
N ASP A 305 15.86 14.18 -18.30
CA ASP A 305 14.47 13.69 -18.19
C ASP A 305 14.11 13.47 -16.71
N THR A 306 13.07 14.15 -16.25
CA THR A 306 12.56 14.11 -14.86
C THR A 306 11.10 14.55 -14.84
N GLY A 307 10.46 14.57 -13.68
CA GLY A 307 9.09 15.08 -13.53
C GLY A 307 8.60 14.95 -12.10
N VAL A 308 7.31 15.23 -11.92
CA VAL A 308 6.60 14.95 -10.67
C VAL A 308 5.62 13.83 -10.96
N LEU A 309 5.77 12.70 -10.27
CA LEU A 309 4.81 11.61 -10.29
C LEU A 309 3.68 11.93 -9.31
N ARG A 310 2.43 11.82 -9.74
CA ARG A 310 1.23 11.95 -8.91
C ARG A 310 0.46 10.64 -8.95
N LEU A 311 0.14 10.13 -7.78
CA LEU A 311 -0.66 8.93 -7.59
C LEU A 311 -1.94 9.31 -6.84
N ARG A 312 -3.09 8.93 -7.36
CA ARG A 312 -4.39 9.18 -6.73
C ARG A 312 -4.91 7.87 -6.15
N PHE A 313 -5.28 7.91 -4.88
CA PHE A 313 -5.80 6.77 -4.15
C PHE A 313 -7.21 7.05 -3.66
N ARG A 314 -8.06 6.03 -3.67
CA ARG A 314 -9.38 6.04 -3.04
C ARG A 314 -9.36 5.03 -1.89
N GLY A 315 -9.13 5.51 -0.67
CA GLY A 315 -8.70 4.62 0.42
C GLY A 315 -7.31 4.04 0.13
N ASP A 316 -7.22 2.72 0.07
CA ASP A 316 -6.01 1.95 -0.24
C ASP A 316 -5.85 1.61 -1.74
N GLU A 317 -6.89 1.83 -2.55
CA GLU A 317 -6.89 1.51 -3.98
C GLU A 317 -6.23 2.62 -4.81
N LEU A 318 -5.26 2.27 -5.67
CA LEU A 318 -4.68 3.20 -6.65
C LEU A 318 -5.64 3.39 -7.84
N VAL A 319 -6.23 4.57 -7.95
CA VAL A 319 -7.21 4.93 -8.99
C VAL A 319 -6.66 5.91 -10.02
N GLY A 320 -5.42 6.37 -9.87
CA GLY A 320 -4.84 7.40 -10.72
C GLY A 320 -3.33 7.40 -10.74
N GLU A 321 -2.74 7.55 -11.93
CA GLU A 321 -1.33 7.80 -12.18
C GLU A 321 -1.24 8.95 -13.16
N GLU A 322 -0.43 9.95 -12.82
CA GLU A 322 -0.06 11.02 -13.72
C GLU A 322 1.40 11.35 -13.51
N TRP A 323 2.14 11.56 -14.59
CA TRP A 323 3.48 12.08 -14.52
C TRP A 323 3.54 13.42 -15.21
N VAL A 324 3.90 14.46 -14.48
CA VAL A 324 4.06 15.82 -15.01
C VAL A 324 5.51 15.96 -15.50
N PRO A 325 5.77 15.89 -16.82
CA PRO A 325 7.11 15.78 -17.35
C PRO A 325 7.89 17.09 -17.23
N GLY A 326 9.19 16.98 -17.04
CA GLY A 326 10.11 18.09 -17.03
C GLY A 326 11.52 17.76 -17.51
N LEU A 327 12.31 18.81 -17.67
CA LEU A 327 13.72 18.72 -18.00
C LEU A 327 14.56 19.58 -17.07
N VAL A 328 15.62 19.00 -16.53
CA VAL A 328 16.69 19.79 -15.91
C VAL A 328 17.38 20.62 -16.99
N PRO A 329 17.52 21.95 -16.83
CA PRO A 329 18.22 22.78 -17.80
C PRO A 329 19.66 22.30 -18.00
N GLU A 330 20.23 22.46 -19.19
CA GLU A 330 21.62 22.06 -19.49
C GLU A 330 22.62 22.63 -18.48
N ARG A 331 22.48 23.92 -18.18
CA ARG A 331 23.31 24.61 -17.18
C ARG A 331 22.99 24.21 -15.74
N GLY A 332 21.90 23.47 -15.49
CA GLY A 332 21.33 23.08 -14.20
C GLY A 332 20.48 24.16 -13.52
N GLY A 333 19.76 23.78 -12.49
CA GLY A 333 18.76 24.57 -11.77
C GLY A 333 17.49 23.74 -11.53
N PRO A 334 16.37 24.40 -11.19
CA PRO A 334 15.08 23.74 -11.12
C PRO A 334 14.67 23.19 -12.49
N ALA A 335 14.06 22.01 -12.49
CA ALA A 335 13.48 21.42 -13.69
C ALA A 335 12.37 22.30 -14.26
N ARG A 336 12.28 22.34 -15.60
CA ARG A 336 11.26 23.05 -16.34
C ARG A 336 10.17 22.08 -16.76
N ALA A 337 8.91 22.41 -16.50
CA ALA A 337 7.79 21.63 -17.00
C ALA A 337 7.76 21.63 -18.54
N LEU A 338 7.55 20.46 -19.13
CA LEU A 338 7.30 20.30 -20.56
C LEU A 338 5.81 20.50 -20.86
N ARG A 339 5.48 20.89 -22.10
CA ARG A 339 4.10 21.10 -22.56
C ARG A 339 3.93 20.64 -24.01
N GLY A 340 2.68 20.39 -24.42
CA GLY A 340 2.32 20.03 -25.80
C GLY A 340 3.07 18.78 -26.29
N ALA A 341 3.51 18.79 -27.55
CA ALA A 341 4.21 17.66 -28.17
C ALA A 341 5.47 17.21 -27.41
N ALA A 342 6.20 18.13 -26.78
CA ALA A 342 7.38 17.78 -25.98
C ALA A 342 7.01 17.01 -24.70
N ALA A 343 5.89 17.36 -24.07
CA ALA A 343 5.36 16.61 -22.93
C ALA A 343 4.88 15.22 -23.35
N ALA A 344 4.12 15.12 -24.45
CA ALA A 344 3.65 13.83 -24.97
C ALA A 344 4.83 12.89 -25.31
N ALA A 345 5.85 13.39 -26.00
CA ALA A 345 7.05 12.60 -26.29
C ALA A 345 7.81 12.19 -25.03
N ALA A 346 7.82 13.02 -23.98
CA ALA A 346 8.42 12.66 -22.70
C ALA A 346 7.61 11.56 -21.98
N GLN A 347 6.28 11.65 -22.03
CA GLN A 347 5.36 10.64 -21.49
C GLN A 347 5.62 9.27 -22.12
N GLU A 348 5.71 9.21 -23.45
CA GLU A 348 6.02 7.97 -24.19
C GLU A 348 7.39 7.40 -23.78
N ARG A 349 8.41 8.27 -23.67
CA ARG A 349 9.74 7.84 -23.19
C ARG A 349 9.68 7.27 -21.78
N TRP A 350 8.96 7.92 -20.86
CA TRP A 350 8.80 7.45 -19.49
C TRP A 350 8.09 6.09 -19.43
N GLN A 351 6.94 5.96 -20.11
CA GLN A 351 6.19 4.71 -20.20
C GLN A 351 7.03 3.58 -20.79
N SER A 352 7.84 3.85 -21.82
CA SER A 352 8.72 2.83 -22.41
C SER A 352 9.80 2.31 -21.45
N ARG A 353 10.17 3.06 -20.39
CA ARG A 353 11.14 2.59 -19.39
C ARG A 353 10.62 1.40 -18.59
N ARG A 354 9.30 1.18 -18.54
CA ARG A 354 8.68 0.01 -17.90
C ARG A 354 9.07 -1.30 -18.58
N ALA A 355 9.38 -1.28 -19.88
CA ALA A 355 9.59 -2.49 -20.69
C ALA A 355 10.73 -3.41 -20.22
N CYS A 356 11.67 -2.89 -19.42
CA CYS A 356 12.77 -3.67 -18.88
C CYS A 356 12.50 -4.18 -17.44
N THR A 357 11.27 -4.02 -16.97
CA THR A 357 10.79 -4.42 -15.64
C THR A 357 9.63 -5.40 -15.77
N SER A 358 9.21 -6.01 -14.66
CA SER A 358 7.98 -6.82 -14.60
C SER A 358 6.75 -6.01 -14.18
N LEU A 359 6.84 -4.67 -14.17
CA LEU A 359 5.74 -3.82 -13.72
C LEU A 359 4.68 -3.68 -14.81
N VAL A 360 3.43 -3.54 -14.40
CA VAL A 360 2.28 -3.30 -15.29
C VAL A 360 1.82 -1.83 -15.23
N PRO A 361 1.21 -1.27 -16.28
CA PRO A 361 0.60 0.06 -16.22
C PRO A 361 -0.43 0.20 -15.10
N VAL A 362 -0.53 1.41 -14.54
CA VAL A 362 -1.73 1.83 -13.81
C VAL A 362 -2.78 2.18 -14.84
N ASP A 363 -3.98 1.66 -14.66
CA ASP A 363 -5.10 1.93 -15.55
C ASP A 363 -6.14 2.73 -14.77
N VAL A 364 -6.39 3.94 -15.25
CA VAL A 364 -6.88 5.05 -14.41
C VAL A 364 -8.26 5.54 -14.81
N ASP A 365 -8.88 4.93 -15.83
CA ASP A 365 -10.10 5.50 -16.41
C ASP A 365 -11.34 4.62 -16.32
N GLY A 366 -11.30 3.39 -15.79
CA GLY A 366 -12.51 2.53 -15.74
C GLY A 366 -13.20 2.28 -17.10
N THR A 367 -12.68 2.87 -18.19
CA THR A 367 -12.93 2.50 -19.56
C THR A 367 -12.06 1.29 -19.80
N VAL A 368 -12.65 0.17 -19.47
CA VAL A 368 -12.36 -1.12 -20.07
C VAL A 368 -12.36 -0.92 -21.61
N GLU A 369 -11.23 -0.54 -22.20
CA GLU A 369 -10.74 -1.45 -23.22
C GLU A 369 -10.12 -2.58 -22.41
N ALA A 370 -10.96 -3.59 -22.14
CA ALA A 370 -10.48 -4.90 -21.81
C ALA A 370 -9.34 -5.12 -22.79
N GLY A 371 -8.12 -5.34 -22.26
CA GLY A 371 -7.10 -5.99 -23.06
C GLY A 371 -7.82 -7.16 -23.71
N THR A 372 -7.99 -7.10 -25.03
CA THR A 372 -8.84 -8.07 -25.72
C THR A 372 -8.27 -9.48 -25.52
N GLU A 373 -6.99 -9.57 -25.17
CA GLU A 373 -6.32 -10.75 -24.65
C GLU A 373 -5.93 -10.61 -23.17
N LEU A 374 -6.47 -11.51 -22.35
CA LEU A 374 -5.85 -11.92 -21.10
C LEU A 374 -4.59 -12.73 -21.42
N PRO A 375 -3.53 -12.70 -20.59
CA PRO A 375 -2.43 -13.65 -20.73
C PRO A 375 -2.96 -15.10 -20.65
N PRO A 376 -2.21 -16.11 -21.12
CA PRO A 376 -2.62 -17.49 -20.93
C PRO A 376 -2.85 -17.80 -19.44
N PHE A 377 -3.82 -18.65 -19.14
CA PHE A 377 -3.97 -19.18 -17.79
C PHE A 377 -2.70 -19.93 -17.37
N GLU A 378 -2.07 -19.49 -16.29
CA GLU A 378 -0.99 -20.20 -15.63
C GLU A 378 -1.52 -20.87 -14.36
N GLY A 379 -1.13 -22.12 -14.17
CA GLY A 379 -1.61 -22.96 -13.08
C GLY A 379 -0.55 -23.96 -12.68
N SER A 380 -0.28 -24.08 -11.37
CA SER A 380 0.67 -25.05 -10.84
C SER A 380 0.17 -25.68 -9.56
N VAL A 381 0.51 -26.95 -9.39
CA VAL A 381 0.25 -27.75 -8.19
C VAL A 381 1.60 -28.20 -7.64
N GLU A 382 1.90 -27.84 -6.42
CA GLU A 382 3.17 -28.15 -5.77
C GLU A 382 2.96 -28.79 -4.38
N PRO A 383 3.86 -29.69 -3.94
CA PRO A 383 3.90 -30.08 -2.53
C PRO A 383 4.18 -28.87 -1.63
N ILE A 384 3.62 -28.87 -0.42
CA ILE A 384 3.92 -27.83 0.56
C ILE A 384 5.33 -28.04 1.12
N GLY A 385 6.28 -27.21 0.69
CA GLY A 385 7.65 -27.21 1.18
C GLY A 385 7.78 -26.61 2.59
N ALA A 386 8.94 -26.77 3.22
CA ALA A 386 9.17 -26.33 4.61
C ALA A 386 8.92 -24.83 4.86
N ALA A 387 9.31 -23.96 3.91
CA ALA A 387 9.08 -22.53 4.02
C ALA A 387 7.58 -22.19 3.99
N LEU A 388 6.83 -22.83 3.09
CA LEU A 388 5.39 -22.64 2.99
C LEU A 388 4.66 -23.25 4.19
N ALA A 389 5.08 -24.43 4.66
CA ALA A 389 4.56 -25.02 5.89
C ALA A 389 4.74 -24.08 7.09
N SER A 390 5.86 -23.35 7.16
CA SER A 390 6.09 -22.34 8.21
C SER A 390 5.19 -21.12 8.05
N ARG A 391 4.89 -20.67 6.82
CA ARG A 391 3.90 -19.62 6.56
C ARG A 391 2.50 -20.09 6.95
N MET A 392 2.20 -21.38 6.76
CA MET A 392 0.90 -21.99 7.04
C MET A 392 0.66 -22.36 8.52
N ALA A 393 1.60 -22.04 9.41
CA ALA A 393 1.57 -22.48 10.81
C ALA A 393 0.40 -21.91 11.62
N SER A 394 -0.23 -20.82 11.16
CA SER A 394 -1.39 -20.21 11.81
C SER A 394 -2.71 -20.87 11.40
N SER A 395 -2.81 -21.44 10.20
CA SER A 395 -4.01 -22.16 9.73
C SER A 395 -3.85 -23.68 9.69
N HIS A 396 -2.71 -24.24 10.13
CA HIS A 396 -2.45 -25.67 10.26
C HIS A 396 -1.68 -26.00 11.56
N ASP A 397 -2.35 -26.66 12.49
CA ASP A 397 -1.70 -27.27 13.66
C ASP A 397 -1.49 -28.79 13.42
N PRO A 398 -0.22 -29.26 13.35
CA PRO A 398 0.08 -30.66 13.09
C PRO A 398 -0.39 -31.63 14.18
N ALA A 399 -0.71 -31.15 15.39
CA ALA A 399 -1.22 -31.96 16.48
C ALA A 399 -2.75 -32.08 16.49
N MET A 400 -3.47 -31.15 15.84
CA MET A 400 -4.93 -31.06 15.92
C MET A 400 -5.63 -31.27 14.58
N CYS A 401 -5.00 -30.89 13.47
CA CYS A 401 -5.67 -30.89 12.18
C CYS A 401 -6.00 -32.30 11.70
N PRO A 402 -7.16 -32.49 11.05
CA PRO A 402 -7.61 -33.81 10.65
C PRO A 402 -6.82 -34.37 9.46
N VAL A 403 -6.10 -33.51 8.72
CA VAL A 403 -5.21 -33.90 7.63
C VAL A 403 -3.77 -33.41 7.88
N PRO A 404 -2.75 -34.25 7.65
CA PRO A 404 -1.36 -33.83 7.75
C PRO A 404 -0.98 -32.89 6.61
N MET A 405 0.06 -32.07 6.81
CA MET A 405 0.49 -31.05 5.83
C MET A 405 0.89 -31.66 4.48
N ASP A 406 1.42 -32.88 4.47
CA ASP A 406 1.84 -33.59 3.25
C ASP A 406 0.66 -34.11 2.41
N SER A 407 -0.54 -34.19 2.98
CA SER A 407 -1.80 -34.43 2.25
C SER A 407 -2.29 -33.21 1.49
N LEU A 408 -1.76 -32.02 1.77
CA LEU A 408 -2.18 -30.78 1.11
C LEU A 408 -1.26 -30.44 -0.08
N ARG A 409 -1.80 -29.68 -1.02
CA ARG A 409 -1.07 -29.11 -2.16
C ARG A 409 -1.23 -27.62 -2.19
N TYR A 410 -0.17 -26.95 -2.61
CA TYR A 410 -0.14 -25.53 -2.89
C TYR A 410 -0.47 -25.30 -4.36
N LEU A 411 -1.56 -24.58 -4.59
CA LEU A 411 -2.03 -24.19 -5.91
C LEU A 411 -1.65 -22.72 -6.11
N ARG A 412 -1.02 -22.45 -7.25
CA ARG A 412 -0.95 -21.10 -7.80
C ARG A 412 -1.74 -21.06 -9.09
N VAL A 413 -2.65 -20.11 -9.22
CA VAL A 413 -3.53 -19.98 -10.37
C VAL A 413 -3.61 -18.53 -10.83
N THR A 414 -3.67 -18.31 -12.13
CA THR A 414 -4.09 -17.01 -12.66
C THR A 414 -5.61 -16.89 -12.57
N HIS A 415 -6.13 -15.82 -12.00
CA HIS A 415 -7.56 -15.48 -11.99
C HIS A 415 -7.79 -14.10 -12.62
N VAL A 416 -9.05 -13.79 -12.97
CA VAL A 416 -9.43 -12.45 -13.42
C VAL A 416 -9.95 -11.68 -12.22
N GLY A 417 -9.46 -10.46 -11.99
CA GLY A 417 -9.94 -9.54 -10.96
C GLY A 417 -11.29 -8.90 -11.32
N PHE A 418 -11.93 -8.23 -10.36
CA PHE A 418 -13.09 -7.37 -10.65
C PHE A 418 -12.76 -6.21 -11.61
N ASP A 419 -11.49 -5.85 -11.71
CA ASP A 419 -10.93 -4.91 -12.68
C ASP A 419 -10.70 -5.50 -14.08
N GLY A 420 -11.05 -6.77 -14.29
CA GLY A 420 -10.88 -7.48 -15.55
C GLY A 420 -9.44 -7.90 -15.87
N ARG A 421 -8.49 -7.76 -14.94
CA ARG A 421 -7.07 -8.11 -15.15
C ARG A 421 -6.72 -9.48 -14.62
N ALA A 422 -5.76 -10.13 -15.27
CA ALA A 422 -5.15 -11.34 -14.76
C ALA A 422 -4.32 -11.04 -13.49
N ARG A 423 -4.54 -11.82 -12.44
CA ARG A 423 -3.88 -11.75 -11.13
C ARG A 423 -3.43 -13.15 -10.72
N GLU A 424 -2.37 -13.25 -9.93
CA GLU A 424 -1.92 -14.51 -9.35
C GLU A 424 -2.64 -14.75 -8.01
N GLY A 425 -3.20 -15.94 -7.85
CA GLY A 425 -3.90 -16.40 -6.66
C GLY A 425 -3.26 -17.65 -6.05
N GLU A 426 -3.42 -17.79 -4.74
CA GLU A 426 -2.81 -18.83 -3.92
C GLU A 426 -3.87 -19.62 -3.13
N LEU A 427 -3.85 -20.94 -3.22
CA LEU A 427 -4.71 -21.83 -2.43
C LEU A 427 -3.91 -22.99 -1.84
N ALA A 428 -4.34 -23.46 -0.68
CA ALA A 428 -3.96 -24.77 -0.16
C ALA A 428 -5.20 -25.66 -0.16
N VAL A 429 -5.12 -26.88 -0.71
CA VAL A 429 -6.25 -27.81 -0.84
C VAL A 429 -5.76 -29.24 -0.67
N HIS A 430 -6.66 -30.21 -0.48
CA HIS A 430 -6.28 -31.61 -0.42
C HIS A 430 -5.69 -32.08 -1.75
N ALA A 431 -4.70 -32.96 -1.71
CA ALA A 431 -4.00 -33.45 -2.90
C ALA A 431 -4.95 -34.10 -3.92
N ASP A 432 -6.02 -34.75 -3.44
CA ASP A 432 -7.01 -35.43 -4.28
C ASP A 432 -7.86 -34.45 -5.10
N HIS A 433 -7.85 -33.15 -4.77
CA HIS A 433 -8.67 -32.12 -5.43
C HIS A 433 -7.84 -31.09 -6.20
N ALA A 434 -6.51 -31.13 -6.09
CA ALA A 434 -5.64 -30.09 -6.59
C ALA A 434 -5.74 -29.89 -8.11
N ASP A 435 -5.69 -30.97 -8.89
CA ASP A 435 -5.77 -30.91 -10.36
C ASP A 435 -7.18 -30.56 -10.86
N ASP A 436 -8.21 -31.04 -10.16
CA ASP A 436 -9.61 -30.73 -10.46
C ASP A 436 -9.91 -29.25 -10.23
N LEU A 437 -9.45 -28.68 -9.12
CA LEU A 437 -9.58 -27.26 -8.83
C LEU A 437 -8.77 -26.40 -9.79
N LEU A 438 -7.61 -26.86 -10.27
CA LEU A 438 -6.87 -26.19 -11.34
C LEU A 438 -7.71 -26.09 -12.63
N THR A 439 -8.50 -27.12 -12.93
CA THR A 439 -9.45 -27.13 -14.06
C THR A 439 -10.57 -26.12 -13.84
N VAL A 440 -11.16 -26.09 -12.63
CA VAL A 440 -12.19 -25.12 -12.27
C VAL A 440 -11.68 -23.67 -12.46
N PHE A 441 -10.53 -23.32 -11.89
CA PHE A 441 -10.01 -21.95 -11.99
C PHE A 441 -9.61 -21.57 -13.42
N ARG A 442 -9.18 -22.52 -14.24
CA ARG A 442 -8.97 -22.29 -15.68
C ARG A 442 -10.28 -21.90 -16.36
N GLU A 443 -11.36 -22.63 -16.11
CA GLU A 443 -12.66 -22.34 -16.72
C GLU A 443 -13.21 -21.00 -16.26
N LEU A 444 -13.08 -20.67 -14.97
CA LEU A 444 -13.44 -19.34 -14.45
C LEU A 444 -12.64 -18.23 -15.12
N TYR A 445 -11.34 -18.45 -15.30
CA TYR A 445 -10.45 -17.52 -15.98
C TYR A 445 -10.83 -17.30 -17.45
N GLU A 446 -11.09 -18.39 -18.19
CA GLU A 446 -11.52 -18.34 -19.59
C GLU A 446 -12.89 -17.65 -19.73
N ALA A 447 -13.78 -17.85 -18.76
CA ALA A 447 -15.07 -17.17 -18.68
C ALA A 447 -14.98 -15.72 -18.17
N ARG A 448 -13.79 -15.27 -17.76
CA ARG A 448 -13.53 -13.97 -17.13
C ARG A 448 -14.40 -13.71 -15.90
N TRP A 449 -14.70 -14.77 -15.14
CA TRP A 449 -15.47 -14.63 -13.91
C TRP A 449 -14.59 -13.96 -12.83
N PRO A 450 -15.02 -12.81 -12.27
CA PRO A 450 -14.15 -11.99 -11.43
C PRO A 450 -13.99 -12.58 -10.03
N ILE A 451 -12.74 -12.71 -9.59
CA ILE A 451 -12.32 -13.07 -8.24
C ILE A 451 -11.56 -11.89 -7.66
N GLU A 452 -11.98 -11.35 -6.53
CA GLU A 452 -11.37 -10.16 -5.92
C GLU A 452 -9.93 -10.43 -5.50
N ARG A 453 -9.75 -11.50 -4.73
CA ARG A 453 -8.47 -11.88 -4.13
C ARG A 453 -8.45 -13.37 -3.87
N MET A 454 -7.26 -13.97 -3.91
CA MET A 454 -7.05 -15.36 -3.55
C MET A 454 -5.70 -15.52 -2.85
N ARG A 455 -5.74 -15.63 -1.52
CA ARG A 455 -4.57 -15.74 -0.62
C ARG A 455 -4.80 -16.86 0.39
N LEU A 456 -3.72 -17.37 0.98
CA LEU A 456 -3.81 -18.37 2.03
C LEU A 456 -4.43 -17.76 3.29
N VAL A 457 -5.32 -18.48 3.99
CA VAL A 457 -5.93 -17.99 5.23
C VAL A 457 -4.88 -17.72 6.32
N SER A 458 -3.70 -18.35 6.22
CA SER A 458 -2.57 -18.05 7.09
C SER A 458 -2.02 -16.62 6.97
N ASP A 459 -2.21 -15.94 5.84
CA ASP A 459 -1.84 -14.53 5.67
C ASP A 459 -2.71 -13.61 6.54
N TYR A 460 -3.87 -14.12 6.99
CA TYR A 460 -4.78 -13.50 7.94
C TYR A 460 -4.62 -14.09 9.35
N GLY A 461 -3.49 -14.74 9.64
CA GLY A 461 -3.24 -15.35 10.95
C GLY A 461 -4.12 -16.56 11.25
N GLY A 462 -4.68 -17.23 10.24
CA GLY A 462 -5.63 -18.34 10.42
C GLY A 462 -7.05 -17.89 10.74
N ASP A 463 -7.30 -16.57 10.77
CA ASP A 463 -8.60 -15.98 11.05
C ASP A 463 -9.50 -16.03 9.80
N ASP A 464 -10.57 -16.80 9.91
CA ASP A 464 -11.56 -17.01 8.85
C ASP A 464 -12.41 -15.76 8.61
N GLU A 465 -12.79 -15.06 9.68
CA GLU A 465 -13.63 -13.86 9.60
C GLU A 465 -12.84 -12.72 8.96
N ALA A 466 -11.57 -12.56 9.33
CA ALA A 466 -10.68 -11.58 8.69
C ALA A 466 -10.47 -11.89 7.20
N SER A 467 -10.29 -13.17 6.84
CA SER A 467 -10.19 -13.62 5.44
C SER A 467 -11.48 -13.31 4.65
N MET A 468 -12.65 -13.66 5.21
CA MET A 468 -13.94 -13.37 4.57
C MET A 468 -14.19 -11.86 4.43
N ALA A 469 -13.93 -11.08 5.48
CA ALA A 469 -14.09 -9.61 5.46
C ALA A 469 -13.18 -8.94 4.42
N ALA A 470 -12.03 -9.53 4.12
CA ALA A 470 -11.11 -9.11 3.06
C ALA A 470 -11.55 -9.56 1.64
N ASN A 471 -12.74 -10.15 1.50
CA ASN A 471 -13.28 -10.74 0.28
C ASN A 471 -12.36 -11.80 -0.36
N ASN A 472 -11.64 -12.54 0.48
CA ASN A 472 -10.63 -13.50 0.04
C ASN A 472 -11.26 -14.84 -0.37
N THR A 473 -11.05 -15.24 -1.62
CA THR A 473 -11.30 -16.62 -2.07
C THR A 473 -10.29 -17.54 -1.40
N SER A 474 -10.76 -18.61 -0.74
CA SER A 474 -9.91 -19.42 0.13
C SER A 474 -10.26 -20.91 0.10
N GLY A 475 -9.28 -21.76 0.44
CA GLY A 475 -9.41 -23.22 0.47
C GLY A 475 -9.19 -23.76 1.88
N PHE A 476 -8.02 -24.31 2.17
CA PHE A 476 -7.72 -24.93 3.45
C PHE A 476 -7.68 -23.91 4.61
N ASN A 477 -8.43 -24.22 5.68
CA ASN A 477 -8.32 -23.59 6.99
C ASN A 477 -8.68 -24.61 8.08
N CYS A 478 -7.73 -24.93 8.95
CA CYS A 478 -7.92 -25.93 9.99
C CYS A 478 -8.75 -25.39 11.17
N ARG A 479 -10.07 -25.40 11.00
CA ARG A 479 -11.03 -24.96 12.01
C ARG A 479 -12.24 -25.87 12.11
N ARG A 480 -12.95 -25.77 13.23
CA ARG A 480 -14.30 -26.34 13.35
C ARG A 480 -15.31 -25.43 12.65
N GLY A 481 -16.45 -26.00 12.26
CA GLY A 481 -17.55 -25.20 11.71
C GLY A 481 -18.08 -24.20 12.75
N LEU A 482 -18.63 -23.07 12.29
CA LEU A 482 -19.20 -22.04 13.17
C LEU A 482 -20.28 -22.66 14.07
N GLY A 483 -20.06 -22.60 15.39
CA GLY A 483 -20.96 -23.20 16.38
C GLY A 483 -21.08 -24.73 16.36
N GLN A 484 -20.24 -25.42 15.58
CA GLN A 484 -20.34 -26.87 15.35
C GLN A 484 -19.23 -27.65 16.06
N PRO A 485 -19.53 -28.85 16.59
CA PRO A 485 -18.50 -29.72 17.17
C PRO A 485 -17.63 -30.39 16.10
N ASN A 486 -18.05 -30.40 14.84
CA ASN A 486 -17.37 -31.09 13.75
C ASN A 486 -16.35 -30.18 13.04
N TRP A 487 -15.36 -30.81 12.43
CA TRP A 487 -14.40 -30.12 11.56
C TRP A 487 -15.10 -29.54 10.33
N SER A 488 -14.69 -28.34 9.92
CA SER A 488 -15.12 -27.75 8.66
C SER A 488 -14.58 -28.57 7.48
N ARG A 489 -15.27 -28.58 6.33
CA ARG A 489 -14.74 -29.15 5.08
C ARG A 489 -13.42 -28.48 4.66
N HIS A 490 -13.27 -27.19 4.97
CA HIS A 490 -12.00 -26.47 4.80
C HIS A 490 -10.85 -27.07 5.61
N ALA A 491 -11.11 -27.72 6.75
CA ALA A 491 -10.08 -28.34 7.58
C ALA A 491 -9.53 -29.63 6.97
N PHE A 492 -10.21 -30.22 5.98
CA PHE A 492 -9.73 -31.35 5.21
C PHE A 492 -9.06 -30.93 3.89
N GLY A 493 -9.25 -29.67 3.47
CA GLY A 493 -8.84 -29.19 2.16
C GLY A 493 -9.86 -29.53 1.06
N ASP A 494 -11.10 -29.81 1.45
CA ASP A 494 -12.19 -30.34 0.60
C ASP A 494 -13.27 -29.29 0.32
N ALA A 495 -12.93 -28.00 0.50
CA ALA A 495 -13.82 -26.88 0.25
C ALA A 495 -13.09 -25.65 -0.29
N VAL A 496 -13.85 -24.81 -0.99
CA VAL A 496 -13.42 -23.51 -1.51
C VAL A 496 -14.55 -22.52 -1.30
N ASP A 497 -14.23 -21.35 -0.73
CA ASP A 497 -15.13 -20.21 -0.61
C ASP A 497 -14.75 -19.16 -1.66
N LEU A 498 -15.73 -18.62 -2.40
CA LEU A 498 -15.53 -17.67 -3.49
C LEU A 498 -16.19 -16.31 -3.23
N ASN A 499 -15.40 -15.24 -3.28
CA ASN A 499 -15.81 -13.84 -3.06
C ASN A 499 -16.83 -13.69 -1.90
N PRO A 500 -16.43 -13.94 -0.64
CA PRO A 500 -17.31 -13.94 0.53
C PRO A 500 -18.22 -12.72 0.67
N VAL A 501 -17.79 -11.54 0.22
CA VAL A 501 -18.61 -10.31 0.28
C VAL A 501 -19.78 -10.37 -0.71
N GLN A 502 -19.55 -10.77 -1.95
CA GLN A 502 -20.64 -10.93 -2.94
C GLN A 502 -21.50 -12.17 -2.66
N ASN A 503 -20.93 -13.17 -1.98
CA ASN A 503 -21.54 -14.48 -1.76
C ASN A 503 -21.52 -14.84 -0.27
N PRO A 504 -22.22 -14.11 0.60
CA PRO A 504 -22.12 -14.34 2.03
C PRO A 504 -22.76 -15.65 2.49
N TYR A 505 -22.35 -16.12 3.66
CA TYR A 505 -23.10 -17.11 4.42
C TYR A 505 -24.25 -16.46 5.17
N VAL A 506 -25.49 -16.90 4.88
CA VAL A 506 -26.71 -16.34 5.46
C VAL A 506 -27.36 -17.36 6.40
N THR A 507 -27.48 -16.99 7.66
CA THR A 507 -28.19 -17.77 8.69
C THR A 507 -29.38 -17.00 9.23
N SER A 508 -30.22 -17.65 10.04
CA SER A 508 -31.37 -17.01 10.70
C SER A 508 -31.03 -15.84 11.64
N GLY A 509 -29.75 -15.64 12.01
CA GLY A 509 -29.33 -14.59 12.95
C GLY A 509 -28.22 -13.66 12.48
N GLN A 510 -27.54 -13.95 11.36
CA GLN A 510 -26.39 -13.18 10.89
C GLN A 510 -26.09 -13.43 9.41
N VAL A 511 -25.39 -12.47 8.79
CA VAL A 511 -24.78 -12.58 7.47
C VAL A 511 -23.28 -12.47 7.64
N LEU A 512 -22.51 -13.42 7.11
CA LEU A 512 -21.05 -13.43 7.23
C LEU A 512 -20.39 -13.39 5.85
N PRO A 513 -19.40 -12.52 5.61
CA PRO A 513 -18.99 -11.41 6.49
C PRO A 513 -20.07 -10.32 6.55
N ASP A 514 -20.00 -9.42 7.55
CA ASP A 514 -20.97 -8.31 7.70
C ASP A 514 -21.08 -7.44 6.43
N ALA A 515 -19.95 -7.22 5.76
CA ALA A 515 -19.88 -6.50 4.48
C ALA A 515 -20.71 -7.15 3.35
N GLY A 516 -21.07 -8.42 3.49
CA GLY A 516 -21.93 -9.15 2.56
C GLY A 516 -23.42 -8.93 2.77
N ALA A 517 -23.86 -8.24 3.83
CA ALA A 517 -25.27 -7.96 4.10
C ALA A 517 -26.06 -7.40 2.89
N PRO A 518 -25.52 -6.48 2.05
CA PRO A 518 -26.20 -6.00 0.85
C PRO A 518 -26.47 -7.09 -0.19
N PHE A 519 -25.71 -8.19 -0.17
CA PHE A 519 -25.80 -9.30 -1.11
C PHE A 519 -26.64 -10.47 -0.59
N ALA A 520 -27.04 -10.48 0.69
CA ALA A 520 -27.80 -11.60 1.28
C ALA A 520 -29.15 -11.85 0.59
N GLY A 521 -29.80 -10.78 0.11
CA GLY A 521 -31.13 -10.83 -0.50
C GLY A 521 -31.18 -10.66 -2.02
N VAL A 522 -30.02 -10.65 -2.72
CA VAL A 522 -30.04 -10.46 -4.19
C VAL A 522 -30.63 -11.67 -4.90
N ASP A 523 -31.35 -11.41 -5.99
CA ASP A 523 -31.95 -12.43 -6.83
C ASP A 523 -30.84 -13.26 -7.52
N ARG A 524 -30.74 -14.54 -7.16
CA ARG A 524 -29.78 -15.50 -7.72
C ARG A 524 -30.41 -16.49 -8.70
N SER A 525 -31.63 -16.19 -9.17
CA SER A 525 -32.30 -17.02 -10.16
C SER A 525 -31.58 -16.98 -11.52
N PRO A 526 -31.69 -18.04 -12.34
CA PRO A 526 -31.02 -18.08 -13.64
C PRO A 526 -31.39 -16.89 -14.53
N GLY A 527 -30.38 -16.08 -14.91
CA GLY A 527 -30.55 -14.90 -15.76
C GLY A 527 -30.89 -13.60 -15.03
N ALA A 528 -30.87 -13.59 -13.69
CA ALA A 528 -30.98 -12.36 -12.91
C ALA A 528 -29.80 -11.40 -13.19
N GLU A 529 -30.08 -10.11 -13.31
CA GLU A 529 -29.05 -9.07 -13.39
C GLU A 529 -28.56 -8.73 -11.98
N THR A 530 -27.32 -9.07 -11.66
CA THR A 530 -26.68 -8.75 -10.36
C THR A 530 -25.30 -8.14 -10.56
N ALA A 531 -24.70 -7.69 -9.46
CA ALA A 531 -23.33 -7.19 -9.47
C ALA A 531 -22.34 -8.30 -9.94
N PRO A 532 -21.23 -7.93 -10.59
CA PRO A 532 -20.17 -8.89 -10.91
C PRO A 532 -19.74 -9.72 -9.69
N GLY A 533 -19.35 -10.98 -9.90
CA GLY A 533 -18.85 -11.86 -8.84
C GLY A 533 -19.92 -12.46 -7.92
N VAL A 534 -21.20 -12.15 -8.11
CA VAL A 534 -22.32 -12.87 -7.48
C VAL A 534 -22.52 -14.21 -8.19
N ILE A 535 -22.61 -15.29 -7.41
CA ILE A 535 -22.85 -16.65 -7.88
C ILE A 535 -24.36 -16.89 -8.04
N HIS A 536 -24.75 -17.44 -9.19
CA HIS A 536 -26.13 -17.83 -9.49
C HIS A 536 -26.22 -19.33 -9.72
N ASP A 537 -27.39 -19.89 -9.44
CA ASP A 537 -27.62 -21.29 -9.77
C ASP A 537 -27.52 -21.51 -11.29
N GLY A 538 -26.70 -22.48 -11.69
CA GLY A 538 -26.46 -22.82 -13.09
C GLY A 538 -25.52 -21.88 -13.85
N ASP A 539 -24.84 -20.95 -13.18
CA ASP A 539 -23.79 -20.13 -13.81
C ASP A 539 -22.48 -20.90 -14.06
N VAL A 540 -21.49 -20.23 -14.65
CA VAL A 540 -20.20 -20.86 -14.98
C VAL A 540 -19.48 -21.40 -13.76
N VAL A 541 -19.63 -20.76 -12.59
CA VAL A 541 -18.98 -21.18 -11.34
C VAL A 541 -19.60 -22.48 -10.87
N VAL A 542 -20.91 -22.48 -10.70
CA VAL A 542 -21.64 -23.66 -10.22
C VAL A 542 -21.40 -24.84 -11.15
N ASN A 543 -21.50 -24.64 -12.47
CA ASN A 543 -21.27 -25.69 -13.45
C ASN A 543 -19.81 -26.21 -13.47
N ALA A 544 -18.82 -25.36 -13.19
CA ALA A 544 -17.42 -25.78 -13.12
C ALA A 544 -17.17 -26.71 -11.92
N PHE A 545 -17.66 -26.33 -10.73
CA PHE A 545 -17.54 -27.17 -9.53
C PHE A 545 -18.36 -28.47 -9.64
N GLU A 546 -19.57 -28.42 -10.19
CA GLU A 546 -20.39 -29.63 -10.37
C GLU A 546 -19.76 -30.65 -11.32
N ARG A 547 -18.99 -30.20 -12.33
CA ARG A 547 -18.27 -31.10 -13.24
C ARG A 547 -17.19 -31.92 -12.54
N ILE A 548 -16.59 -31.38 -11.48
CA ILE A 548 -15.65 -32.12 -10.62
C ILE A 548 -16.37 -32.86 -9.47
N GLY A 549 -17.71 -32.88 -9.49
CA GLY A 549 -18.55 -33.57 -8.52
C GLY A 549 -18.77 -32.82 -7.20
N TRP A 550 -18.37 -31.55 -7.12
CA TRP A 550 -18.56 -30.72 -5.93
C TRP A 550 -19.97 -30.13 -5.88
N THR A 551 -20.42 -29.78 -4.68
CA THR A 551 -21.75 -29.20 -4.42
C THR A 551 -21.63 -27.77 -3.95
N TRP A 552 -22.64 -26.96 -4.29
CA TRP A 552 -22.73 -25.55 -3.91
C TRP A 552 -23.65 -25.33 -2.71
N GLY A 553 -23.16 -24.60 -1.70
CA GLY A 553 -23.87 -24.27 -0.46
C GLY A 553 -25.02 -23.28 -0.62
N GLY A 554 -25.08 -22.55 -1.74
CA GLY A 554 -26.17 -21.62 -2.04
C GLY A 554 -27.55 -22.29 -2.18
N ARG A 555 -27.61 -23.62 -2.28
CA ARG A 555 -28.86 -24.40 -2.34
C ARG A 555 -29.35 -24.90 -0.97
N TRP A 556 -28.63 -24.60 0.11
CA TRP A 556 -29.02 -25.01 1.46
C TRP A 556 -30.15 -24.12 2.02
N PRO A 557 -30.93 -24.60 3.02
CA PRO A 557 -31.96 -23.79 3.66
C PRO A 557 -31.44 -22.52 4.35
N GLU A 558 -30.25 -22.61 4.94
CA GLU A 558 -29.43 -21.47 5.37
C GLU A 558 -28.27 -21.37 4.38
N PRO A 559 -28.40 -20.56 3.31
CA PRO A 559 -27.52 -20.65 2.17
C PRO A 559 -26.13 -20.11 2.50
N ASP A 560 -25.12 -20.89 2.16
CA ASP A 560 -23.72 -20.50 2.17
C ASP A 560 -23.28 -20.22 0.74
N PHE A 561 -23.49 -18.98 0.26
CA PHE A 561 -23.36 -18.68 -1.16
C PHE A 561 -21.92 -18.76 -1.67
N GLN A 562 -20.94 -18.52 -0.81
CA GLN A 562 -19.51 -18.62 -1.13
C GLN A 562 -19.06 -20.08 -1.30
N HIS A 563 -19.75 -21.02 -0.65
CA HIS A 563 -19.17 -22.31 -0.31
C HIS A 563 -19.38 -23.38 -1.38
N PHE A 564 -18.27 -24.02 -1.77
CA PHE A 564 -18.25 -25.23 -2.57
C PHE A 564 -17.49 -26.32 -1.83
N ALA A 565 -18.03 -27.54 -1.83
CA ALA A 565 -17.38 -28.66 -1.16
C ALA A 565 -17.45 -29.95 -1.97
N ALA A 566 -16.38 -30.75 -1.86
CA ALA A 566 -16.36 -32.13 -2.32
C ALA A 566 -17.43 -32.96 -1.59
N PRO A 567 -17.94 -34.05 -2.17
CA PRO A 567 -18.87 -34.96 -1.48
C PRO A 567 -18.22 -35.58 -0.24
N GLU A 568 -19.06 -35.89 0.77
CA GLU A 568 -18.64 -36.55 2.01
C GLU A 568 -18.25 -38.02 1.86
#